data_AF-A0A2H0RRQ0-F1
#
_entry.id   AF-A0A2H0RRQ0-F1
#
_cell.length_a   1.000
_cell.length_b   1.000
_cell.length_c   1.000
_cell.angle_alpha   90.00
_cell.angle_beta   90.00
_cell.angle_gamma   90.00
#
_symmetry.space_group_name_H-M   'P 1'
#
loop_
_entity.id
_entity.type
_entity.pdbx_description
1 polymer ?
#
loop_
_entity_poly.entity_id
_entity_poly.type
_entity_poly.pdbx_seq_one_letter_code
_entity_poly.pdbx_strand_id
1 'polypeptide(L)'
;MNTNTFNATLGTLTALPADIIERAHRLTESLTDVKRKELMDELTEGNAVLQTLSESINAVTKGFEELLERTERAMRGLTRDEREEEEHEKDLQSIEEQLTTPPLQQ
;
A
#
# COMPACT_ATOMS: atom_id res chain seq x y z
N MET A 1 7.32 8.46 -38.81
CA MET A 1 6.06 7.83 -38.35
C MET A 1 4.93 8.80 -38.63
N ASN A 2 3.89 8.33 -39.33
CA ASN A 2 2.74 9.17 -39.69
C ASN A 2 1.79 9.42 -38.50
N THR A 3 0.87 10.38 -38.66
CA THR A 3 -0.11 10.77 -37.63
C THR A 3 -0.98 9.61 -37.16
N ASN A 4 -1.42 8.74 -38.08
CA ASN A 4 -2.35 7.66 -37.76
C ASN A 4 -1.70 6.59 -36.88
N THR A 5 -0.47 6.18 -37.22
CA THR A 5 0.32 5.26 -36.40
C THR A 5 0.62 5.89 -35.04
N PHE A 6 0.99 7.17 -34.99
CA PHE A 6 1.22 7.87 -33.73
C PHE A 6 -0.02 7.83 -32.83
N ASN A 7 -1.20 8.21 -33.36
CA ASN A 7 -2.44 8.23 -32.58
C ASN A 7 -2.87 6.83 -32.12
N ALA A 8 -2.70 5.82 -32.98
CA ALA A 8 -2.98 4.44 -32.61
C ALA A 8 -2.06 3.97 -31.47
N THR A 9 -0.75 4.21 -31.56
CA THR A 9 0.20 3.85 -30.51
C THR A 9 -0.04 4.63 -29.22
N LEU A 10 -0.32 5.94 -29.30
CA LEU A 10 -0.62 6.77 -28.13
C LEU A 10 -1.82 6.23 -27.35
N GLY A 11 -2.85 5.75 -28.05
CA GLY A 11 -4.03 5.13 -27.42
C GLY A 11 -3.74 3.83 -26.66
N THR A 12 -2.55 3.24 -26.82
CA THR A 12 -2.12 2.05 -26.07
C THR A 12 -1.35 2.38 -24.79
N LEU A 13 -0.94 3.64 -24.60
CA LEU A 13 -0.15 4.08 -23.45
C LEU A 13 -1.06 4.44 -22.27
N THR A 14 -1.45 3.43 -21.50
CA THR A 14 -2.51 3.52 -20.47
C THR A 14 -2.10 4.17 -19.15
N ALA A 15 -0.80 4.27 -18.86
CA ALA A 15 -0.32 4.86 -17.61
C ALA A 15 -0.06 6.37 -17.73
N LEU A 16 -0.12 6.92 -18.94
CA LEU A 16 0.07 8.34 -19.15
C LEU A 16 -1.14 9.15 -18.64
N PRO A 17 -0.89 10.28 -17.94
CA PRO A 17 -1.92 11.25 -17.60
C PRO A 17 -2.66 11.79 -18.83
N ALA A 18 -3.96 12.06 -18.68
CA ALA A 18 -4.82 12.52 -19.78
C ALA A 18 -4.37 13.85 -20.40
N ASP A 19 -3.80 14.76 -19.62
CA ASP A 19 -3.27 16.04 -20.09
C ASP A 19 -2.02 15.88 -20.97
N ILE A 20 -1.18 14.87 -20.68
CA ILE A 20 -0.04 14.49 -21.51
C ILE A 20 -0.54 13.91 -22.84
N ILE A 21 -1.52 13.02 -22.81
CA ILE A 21 -2.15 12.44 -24.01
C ILE A 21 -2.77 13.54 -24.88
N GLU A 22 -3.56 14.44 -24.29
CA GLU A 22 -4.17 15.57 -25.01
C GLU A 22 -3.12 16.49 -25.63
N ARG A 23 -2.04 16.79 -24.90
CA ARG A 23 -0.93 17.60 -25.41
C ARG A 23 -0.21 16.90 -26.57
N ALA A 24 0.03 15.60 -26.47
CA ALA A 24 0.64 14.82 -27.55
C ALA A 24 -0.23 14.82 -28.82
N HIS A 25 -1.56 14.69 -28.68
CA HIS A 25 -2.50 14.82 -29.79
C HIS A 25 -2.48 16.22 -30.43
N ARG A 26 -2.37 17.30 -29.66
CA ARG A 26 -2.27 18.65 -30.23
C ARG A 26 -0.98 18.88 -31.03
N LEU A 27 0.13 18.28 -30.59
CA LEU A 27 1.43 18.51 -31.23
C LEU A 27 1.61 17.68 -32.51
N THR A 28 1.05 16.47 -32.58
CA THR A 28 1.33 15.47 -33.62
C THR A 28 1.11 15.95 -35.07
N GLU A 29 0.14 16.83 -35.32
CA GLU A 29 -0.15 17.35 -36.67
C GLU A 29 0.91 18.33 -37.18
N SER A 30 1.56 19.06 -36.26
CA SER A 30 2.60 20.05 -36.57
C SER A 30 4.01 19.45 -36.63
N LEU A 31 4.18 18.22 -36.16
CA LEU A 31 5.47 17.54 -36.08
C LEU A 31 5.77 16.78 -37.38
N THR A 32 7.05 16.79 -37.75
CA THR A 32 7.55 15.91 -38.80
C THR A 32 7.49 14.46 -38.35
N ASP A 33 7.55 13.55 -39.32
CA ASP A 33 7.57 12.12 -39.09
C ASP A 33 8.67 11.64 -38.14
N VAL A 34 9.82 12.31 -38.15
CA VAL A 34 10.96 12.01 -37.28
C VAL A 34 10.66 12.49 -35.86
N LYS A 35 10.17 13.73 -35.70
CA LYS A 35 9.83 14.28 -34.38
C LYS A 35 8.66 13.58 -33.72
N ARG A 36 7.68 13.11 -34.49
CA ARG A 36 6.63 12.22 -33.96
C ARG A 36 7.18 10.92 -33.41
N LYS A 37 8.21 10.37 -34.04
CA LYS A 37 8.86 9.14 -33.57
C LYS A 37 9.61 9.40 -32.26
N GLU A 38 10.45 10.43 -32.22
CA GLU A 38 11.17 10.82 -31.00
C GLU A 38 10.21 11.05 -29.83
N LEU A 39 9.13 11.82 -30.04
CA LEU A 39 8.11 12.05 -29.02
C LEU A 39 7.44 10.74 -28.56
N MET A 40 7.13 9.82 -29.47
CA MET A 40 6.51 8.55 -29.10
C MET A 40 7.47 7.64 -28.33
N ASP A 41 8.75 7.65 -28.68
CA ASP A 41 9.78 6.88 -27.97
C ASP A 41 9.88 7.38 -26.52
N GLU A 42 9.92 8.71 -26.31
CA GLU A 42 9.89 9.34 -24.97
C GLU A 42 8.60 9.01 -24.19
N LEU A 43 7.43 9.10 -24.83
CA LEU A 43 6.15 8.79 -24.20
C LEU A 43 6.05 7.30 -23.82
N THR A 44 6.61 6.42 -24.63
CA THR A 44 6.65 4.97 -24.36
C THR A 44 7.55 4.67 -23.17
N GLU A 45 8.74 5.28 -23.11
CA GLU A 45 9.65 5.17 -21.97
C GLU A 45 8.99 5.70 -20.68
N GLY A 46 8.40 6.89 -20.74
CA GLY A 46 7.67 7.48 -19.62
C GLY A 46 6.51 6.60 -19.12
N ASN A 47 5.74 6.01 -20.05
CA ASN A 47 4.66 5.08 -19.72
C ASN A 47 5.18 3.84 -18.98
N ALA A 48 6.30 3.26 -19.43
CA ALA A 48 6.91 2.09 -18.77
C ALA A 48 7.40 2.41 -17.35
N VAL A 49 8.00 3.60 -17.16
CA VAL A 49 8.42 4.07 -15.83
C VAL A 49 7.22 4.25 -14.90
N LEU A 50 6.14 4.87 -15.39
CA LEU A 50 4.92 5.06 -14.60
C LEU A 50 4.25 3.73 -14.22
N GLN A 51 4.22 2.75 -15.12
CA GLN A 51 3.73 1.40 -14.81
C GLN A 51 4.55 0.75 -13.69
N THR A 52 5.88 0.78 -13.80
CA THR A 52 6.79 0.21 -12.79
C THR A 52 6.61 0.88 -11.42
N LEU A 53 6.46 2.22 -11.41
CA LEU A 53 6.21 2.97 -10.19
C LEU A 53 4.85 2.61 -9.57
N SER A 54 3.80 2.47 -10.38
CA SER A 54 2.47 2.07 -9.91
C SER A 54 2.51 0.67 -9.26
N GLU A 55 3.18 -0.30 -9.88
CA GLU A 55 3.37 -1.63 -9.31
C GLU A 55 4.14 -1.60 -7.99
N SER A 56 5.20 -0.77 -7.92
CA SER A 56 6.00 -0.60 -6.71
C SER A 56 5.18 0.01 -5.57
N ILE A 57 4.37 1.04 -5.85
CA ILE A 57 3.47 1.66 -4.87
C ILE A 57 2.47 0.62 -4.36
N ASN A 58 1.86 -0.17 -5.25
CA ASN A 58 0.92 -1.21 -4.86
C ASN A 58 1.56 -2.27 -3.95
N ALA A 59 2.79 -2.69 -4.25
CA ALA A 59 3.53 -3.64 -3.42
C ALA A 59 3.84 -3.06 -2.02
N VAL A 60 4.24 -1.79 -1.96
CA VAL A 60 4.50 -1.08 -0.69
C VAL A 60 3.21 -0.94 0.13
N THR A 61 2.10 -0.52 -0.48
CA THR A 61 0.80 -0.40 0.18
C THR A 61 0.36 -1.73 0.77
N LYS A 62 0.43 -2.81 0.00
CA LYS A 62 0.12 -4.16 0.49
C LYS A 62 1.01 -4.58 1.65
N GLY A 63 2.31 -4.29 1.58
CA GLY A 63 3.25 -4.55 2.68
C GLY A 63 2.90 -3.77 3.95
N PHE A 64 2.45 -2.53 3.83
CA PHE A 64 1.96 -1.74 4.96
C PHE A 64 0.67 -2.31 5.55
N GLU A 65 -0.30 -2.73 4.73
CA GLU A 65 -1.52 -3.38 5.19
C GLU A 65 -1.21 -4.65 5.98
N GLU A 66 -0.34 -5.52 5.47
CA GLU A 66 0.10 -6.73 6.16
C GLU A 66 0.82 -6.42 7.49
N LEU A 67 1.63 -5.36 7.53
CA LEU A 67 2.30 -4.92 8.76
C LEU A 67 1.31 -4.39 9.79
N LEU A 68 0.31 -3.62 9.37
CA LEU A 68 -0.75 -3.11 10.23
C LEU A 68 -1.56 -4.27 10.83
N GLU A 69 -1.98 -5.23 10.02
CA GLU A 69 -2.70 -6.42 10.50
C GLU A 69 -1.89 -7.21 11.54
N ARG A 70 -0.59 -7.41 11.30
CA ARG A 70 0.31 -8.07 12.24
C ARG A 70 0.44 -7.29 13.55
N THR A 71 0.55 -5.96 13.45
CA THR A 71 0.68 -5.07 14.61
C THR A 71 -0.61 -5.08 15.43
N GLU A 72 -1.77 -5.00 14.80
CA GLU A 72 -3.07 -5.10 15.47
C GLU A 72 -3.25 -6.44 16.18
N ARG A 73 -2.81 -7.55 15.56
CA ARG A 73 -2.86 -8.87 16.19
C ARG A 73 -1.94 -8.95 17.40
N ALA A 74 -0.74 -8.40 17.31
CA ALA A 74 0.20 -8.35 18.42
C ALA A 74 -0.34 -7.51 19.59
N MET A 75 -0.92 -6.34 19.31
CA MET A 75 -1.56 -5.51 20.33
C MET A 75 -2.72 -6.24 21.01
N ARG A 76 -3.60 -6.91 20.24
CA ARG A 76 -4.68 -7.73 20.80
C ARG A 76 -4.17 -8.87 21.67
N GLY A 77 -3.04 -9.47 21.31
CA GLY A 77 -2.37 -10.49 22.14
C GLY A 77 -1.89 -9.91 23.46
N LEU A 78 -1.16 -8.79 23.42
CA LEU A 78 -0.67 -8.10 24.62
C LEU A 78 -1.81 -7.71 25.58
N THR A 79 -2.89 -7.12 25.07
CA THR A 79 -4.06 -6.78 25.90
C THR A 79 -4.71 -8.00 26.55
N ARG A 80 -4.67 -9.16 25.87
CA ARG A 80 -5.16 -10.42 26.46
C ARG A 80 -4.22 -10.89 27.57
N ASP A 81 -2.92 -10.87 27.31
CA ASP A 81 -1.91 -11.32 28.26
C ASP A 81 -1.90 -10.44 29.53
N GLU A 82 -2.03 -9.11 29.39
CA GLU A 82 -2.19 -8.17 30.51
C GLU A 82 -3.41 -8.51 31.38
N ARG A 83 -4.54 -8.88 30.75
CA ARG A 83 -5.76 -9.26 31.46
C ARG A 83 -5.62 -10.60 32.19
N GLU A 84 -4.96 -11.58 31.57
CA GLU A 84 -4.67 -12.87 32.20
C GLU A 84 -3.74 -12.68 33.42
N GLU A 85 -2.76 -11.77 33.35
CA GLU A 85 -1.88 -11.41 34.47
C GLU A 85 -2.66 -10.74 35.62
N GLU A 86 -3.55 -9.79 35.32
CA GLU A 86 -4.43 -9.17 36.33
C GLU A 86 -5.37 -10.18 37.01
N GLU A 87 -5.88 -11.18 36.28
CA GLU A 87 -6.72 -12.24 36.84
C GLU A 87 -5.89 -13.16 37.75
N HIS A 88 -4.68 -13.54 37.34
CA HIS A 88 -3.76 -14.32 38.17
C HIS A 88 -3.32 -13.59 39.45
N GLU A 89 -3.09 -12.28 39.41
CA GLU A 89 -2.73 -11.49 40.58
C GLU A 89 -3.89 -11.45 41.60
N LYS A 90 -5.14 -11.32 41.14
CA LYS A 90 -6.34 -11.39 41.99
C LYS A 90 -6.51 -12.78 42.63
N ASP A 91 -6.29 -13.84 41.87
CA ASP A 91 -6.36 -15.20 42.39
C ASP A 91 -5.31 -15.43 43.48
N LEU A 92 -4.07 -14.95 43.28
CA LEU A 92 -3.01 -15.02 44.29
C LEU A 92 -3.37 -14.26 45.56
N GLN A 93 -3.87 -13.02 45.46
CA GLN A 93 -4.33 -12.25 46.60
C GLN A 93 -5.45 -12.96 47.37
N SER A 94 -6.42 -13.54 46.65
CA SER A 94 -7.51 -14.28 47.28
C SER A 94 -7.01 -15.52 48.04
N ILE A 95 -5.98 -16.21 47.52
CA ILE A 95 -5.37 -17.36 48.20
C ILE A 95 -4.59 -16.90 49.45
N GLU A 96 -3.82 -15.82 49.35
CA GLU A 96 -3.09 -15.25 50.49
C GLU A 96 -4.03 -14.83 51.62
N GLU A 97 -5.15 -14.18 51.32
CA GLU A 97 -6.17 -13.83 52.31
C GLU A 97 -6.75 -15.07 53.01
N GLN A 98 -7.06 -16.13 52.25
CA GLN A 98 -7.57 -17.38 52.82
C GLN A 98 -6.55 -18.09 53.72
N LEU A 99 -5.25 -18.04 53.37
CA LEU A 99 -4.18 -18.67 54.15
C LEU A 99 -3.78 -17.87 55.40
N THR A 100 -4.01 -16.56 55.40
CA THR A 100 -3.67 -15.66 56.52
C THR A 100 -4.83 -15.40 57.48
N THR A 101 -6.05 -15.81 57.12
CA THR A 101 -7.22 -15.73 58.01
C THR A 101 -7.18 -16.91 59.02
N PRO A 102 -6.97 -16.67 60.33
CA PRO A 102 -6.92 -17.75 61.30
C PRO A 102 -8.30 -18.43 61.42
N PRO A 103 -8.36 -19.76 61.60
CA PRO A 103 -9.63 -20.45 61.79
C PRO A 103 -10.32 -19.90 63.04
N LEU A 104 -11.56 -19.42 62.89
CA LEU A 104 -12.42 -19.05 64.01
C LEU A 104 -12.56 -20.29 64.92
N GLN A 105 -11.87 -20.27 66.06
CA GLN A 105 -12.03 -21.27 67.11
C GLN A 105 -13.46 -21.16 67.65
N GLN A 106 -14.28 -22.18 67.38
CA GLN A 106 -15.57 -22.41 68.03
C GLN A 106 -15.40 -23.37 69.21
#